data_AF-A0A859FA97-F1
#
_entry.id   AF-A0A859FA97-F1
#
_cell.length_a   1.000
_cell.length_b   1.000
_cell.length_c   1.000
_cell.angle_alpha   90.00
_cell.angle_beta   90.00
_cell.angle_gamma   90.00
#
_symmetry.space_group_name_H-M   'P 1'
#
loop_
_entity.id
_entity.type
_entity.pdbx_description
1 polymer ?
#
loop_
_entity_poly.entity_id
_entity_poly.type
_entity_poly.pdbx_seq_one_letter_code
_entity_poly.pdbx_strand_id
1 'polypeptide(L)'
;MRKVWIACCIVVLLTGCAAMEEKSSSPDYEETKKMMVDMLHTEDGKKALQEVLSEDSMRETLVMDDAFVAQTVQKTLASEEGKEYWSEVMKDPEFAKTFATQIKDENEQLLKGLMKDPEYQQMMENILMDPQMEQNYMSLLATPPYRQQIQVIVGEAMESPLFMARVSSILEEIAKKQLVPEQSGQGNDGGGSGGGGDSGGSSGDNGLSDESSQGGGTGESGTSPEEDSGMGMDIGG
;
A
#
# COMPACT_ATOMS: atom_id res chain seq x y z
N MET A 1 52.33 -75.44 -43.42
CA MET A 1 52.14 -75.22 -44.87
C MET A 1 50.74 -74.71 -45.26
N ARG A 2 49.61 -75.18 -44.69
CA ARG A 2 48.26 -74.69 -45.05
C ARG A 2 47.86 -73.32 -44.47
N LYS A 3 48.36 -72.96 -43.28
CA LYS A 3 47.98 -71.69 -42.59
C LYS A 3 48.74 -70.46 -43.11
N VAL A 4 49.90 -70.64 -43.74
CA VAL A 4 50.69 -69.54 -44.34
C VAL A 4 50.10 -69.12 -45.69
N TRP A 5 49.47 -70.06 -46.41
CA TRP A 5 48.86 -69.79 -47.72
C TRP A 5 47.58 -68.95 -47.60
N ILE A 6 46.81 -69.14 -46.51
CA ILE A 6 45.59 -68.35 -46.22
C ILE A 6 45.95 -66.93 -45.78
N ALA A 7 47.05 -66.73 -45.05
CA ALA A 7 47.51 -65.41 -44.65
C ALA A 7 48.00 -64.54 -45.83
N CYS A 8 48.53 -65.16 -46.88
CA CYS A 8 49.01 -64.44 -48.07
C CYS A 8 47.87 -63.95 -48.98
N CYS A 9 46.71 -64.62 -48.98
CA CYS A 9 45.55 -64.22 -49.81
C CYS A 9 44.76 -63.03 -49.24
N ILE A 10 44.84 -62.76 -47.93
CA ILE A 10 44.10 -61.65 -47.28
C ILE A 10 44.79 -60.28 -47.52
N VAL A 11 46.11 -60.27 -47.72
CA VAL A 11 46.87 -59.02 -47.97
C VAL A 11 46.58 -58.44 -49.37
N VAL A 12 46.16 -59.28 -50.33
CA VAL A 12 45.89 -58.85 -51.72
C VAL A 12 44.52 -58.16 -51.86
N LEU A 13 43.58 -58.39 -50.94
CA LEU A 13 42.24 -57.77 -50.99
C LEU A 13 42.18 -56.34 -50.43
N LEU A 14 43.25 -55.85 -49.79
CA LEU A 14 43.31 -54.47 -49.26
C LEU A 14 44.01 -53.47 -50.20
N THR A 15 44.61 -53.92 -51.30
CA THR A 15 45.25 -53.05 -52.31
C THR A 15 44.39 -52.83 -53.56
N GLY A 16 43.09 -53.10 -53.47
CA GLY A 16 42.13 -53.07 -54.58
C GLY A 16 41.38 -51.77 -54.82
N CYS A 17 41.83 -50.63 -54.29
CA CYS A 17 41.36 -49.32 -54.77
C CYS A 17 42.46 -48.69 -55.60
N ALA A 18 42.55 -49.14 -56.85
CA ALA A 18 43.37 -48.47 -57.85
C ALA A 18 42.89 -47.02 -58.01
N ALA A 19 43.87 -46.13 -58.06
CA ALA A 19 43.76 -44.72 -58.32
C ALA A 19 42.80 -44.41 -59.48
N MET A 20 41.70 -43.74 -59.16
CA MET A 20 41.10 -42.78 -60.07
C MET A 20 41.74 -41.45 -59.71
N GLU A 21 42.56 -40.93 -60.63
CA GLU A 21 42.91 -39.52 -60.65
C GLU A 21 41.59 -38.73 -60.70
N GLU A 22 41.21 -38.11 -59.59
CA GLU A 22 40.42 -36.89 -59.67
C GLU A 22 41.14 -35.77 -58.93
N LYS A 23 41.42 -34.75 -59.72
CA LYS A 23 42.05 -33.50 -59.36
C LYS A 23 41.19 -32.85 -58.28
N SER A 24 41.73 -32.86 -57.07
CA SER A 24 41.30 -32.05 -55.95
C SER A 24 41.31 -30.56 -56.31
N SER A 25 40.15 -30.01 -56.68
CA SER A 25 39.84 -28.59 -56.57
C SER A 25 38.34 -28.39 -56.73
N SER A 26 37.58 -28.51 -55.64
CA SER A 26 36.13 -28.34 -55.58
C SER A 26 35.71 -26.93 -56.05
N PRO A 27 35.15 -26.76 -57.26
CA PRO A 27 34.50 -25.52 -57.67
C PRO A 27 33.05 -25.48 -57.15
N ASP A 28 32.53 -26.64 -56.75
CA ASP A 28 31.12 -26.84 -56.41
C ASP A 28 30.74 -26.43 -54.99
N TYR A 29 31.70 -26.19 -54.07
CA TYR A 29 31.31 -25.90 -52.68
C TYR A 29 30.69 -24.50 -52.55
N GLU A 30 31.27 -23.50 -53.20
CA GLU A 30 30.72 -22.14 -53.21
C GLU A 30 29.47 -22.04 -54.10
N GLU A 31 29.40 -22.79 -55.19
CA GLU A 31 28.21 -22.83 -56.06
C GLU A 31 27.04 -23.58 -55.39
N THR A 32 27.30 -24.71 -54.74
CA THR A 32 26.30 -25.45 -53.94
C THR A 32 25.87 -24.65 -52.71
N LYS A 33 26.78 -23.94 -52.05
CA LYS A 33 26.45 -23.04 -50.93
C LYS A 33 25.55 -21.90 -51.39
N LYS A 34 25.87 -21.28 -52.52
CA LYS A 34 25.04 -20.21 -53.09
C LYS A 34 23.66 -20.74 -53.48
N MET A 35 23.59 -21.91 -54.09
CA MET A 35 22.34 -22.59 -54.41
C MET A 35 21.51 -22.91 -53.15
N MET A 36 22.16 -23.35 -52.06
CA MET A 36 21.51 -23.65 -50.78
C MET A 36 21.01 -22.38 -50.08
N VAL A 37 21.78 -21.29 -50.12
CA VAL A 37 21.38 -19.98 -49.59
C VAL A 37 20.23 -19.40 -50.40
N ASP A 38 20.26 -19.53 -51.73
CA ASP A 38 19.16 -19.10 -52.59
C ASP A 38 17.89 -19.93 -52.33
N MET A 39 18.00 -21.25 -52.11
CA MET A 39 16.87 -22.11 -51.71
C MET A 39 16.31 -21.75 -50.34
N LEU A 40 17.12 -21.28 -49.39
CA LEU A 40 16.61 -20.77 -48.11
C LEU A 40 15.91 -19.42 -48.26
N HIS A 41 16.33 -18.58 -49.21
CA HIS A 41 15.72 -17.28 -49.48
C HIS A 41 14.50 -17.34 -50.40
N THR A 42 14.25 -18.43 -51.12
CA THR A 42 13.04 -18.60 -51.93
C THR A 42 11.79 -18.66 -51.05
N GLU A 43 10.65 -18.35 -51.65
CA GLU A 43 9.35 -18.36 -50.95
C GLU A 43 9.01 -19.75 -50.39
N ASP A 44 9.45 -20.82 -51.05
CA ASP A 44 9.27 -22.19 -50.56
C ASP A 44 10.18 -22.49 -49.35
N GLY A 45 11.42 -21.97 -49.35
CA GLY A 45 12.33 -22.08 -48.20
C GLY A 45 11.82 -21.31 -46.97
N LYS A 46 11.30 -20.09 -47.17
CA LYS A 46 10.67 -19.31 -46.09
C LYS A 46 9.40 -19.98 -45.56
N LYS A 47 8.55 -20.55 -46.43
CA LYS A 47 7.35 -21.28 -46.02
C LYS A 47 7.69 -22.54 -45.24
N ALA A 48 8.63 -23.34 -45.72
CA ALA A 48 9.09 -24.53 -45.03
C ALA A 48 9.70 -24.19 -43.66
N LEU A 49 10.50 -23.11 -43.58
CA LEU A 49 11.03 -22.65 -42.31
C LEU A 49 9.92 -22.13 -41.37
N GLN A 50 8.92 -21.41 -41.90
CA GLN A 50 7.78 -20.94 -41.11
C GLN A 50 6.92 -22.10 -40.59
N GLU A 51 6.73 -23.16 -41.37
CA GLU A 51 6.00 -24.36 -40.97
C GLU A 51 6.76 -25.10 -39.85
N VAL A 52 8.06 -25.29 -40.02
CA VAL A 52 8.93 -25.89 -38.99
C VAL A 52 8.98 -25.04 -37.72
N LEU A 53 9.07 -23.71 -37.83
CA LEU A 53 9.02 -22.78 -36.69
C LEU A 53 7.64 -22.67 -36.05
N SER A 54 6.59 -23.14 -36.73
CA SER A 54 5.24 -23.19 -36.17
C SER A 54 4.97 -24.49 -35.42
N GLU A 55 5.85 -25.50 -35.55
CA GLU A 55 5.79 -26.71 -34.73
C GLU A 55 6.15 -26.40 -33.28
N ASP A 56 5.32 -26.89 -32.34
CA ASP A 56 5.45 -26.60 -30.91
C ASP A 56 6.83 -26.98 -30.33
N SER A 57 7.42 -28.08 -30.82
CA SER A 57 8.75 -28.57 -30.41
C SER A 57 9.88 -27.60 -30.80
N MET A 58 9.77 -26.96 -31.95
CA MET A 58 10.73 -25.98 -32.44
C MET A 58 10.54 -24.61 -31.77
N ARG A 59 9.29 -24.22 -31.51
CA ARG A 59 8.96 -23.00 -30.75
C ARG A 59 9.49 -23.05 -29.33
N GLU A 60 9.32 -24.17 -28.65
CA GLU A 60 9.83 -24.37 -27.30
C GLU A 60 11.35 -24.22 -27.26
N THR A 61 12.07 -24.89 -28.18
CA THR A 61 13.53 -24.82 -28.27
C THR A 61 14.04 -23.40 -28.62
N LEU A 62 13.32 -22.66 -29.46
CA LEU A 62 13.71 -21.30 -29.87
C LEU A 62 13.38 -20.24 -28.80
N VAL A 63 12.26 -20.41 -28.09
CA VAL A 63 11.85 -19.54 -26.99
C VAL A 63 12.66 -19.82 -25.71
N MET A 64 13.25 -21.00 -25.57
CA MET A 64 14.14 -21.36 -24.45
C MET A 64 15.56 -20.78 -24.55
N ASP A 65 15.85 -19.78 -25.39
CA ASP A 65 17.09 -19.01 -25.23
C ASP A 65 17.00 -18.15 -23.96
N ASP A 66 17.25 -18.80 -22.82
CA ASP A 66 17.00 -18.32 -21.46
C ASP A 66 17.63 -16.94 -21.21
N ALA A 67 18.82 -16.70 -21.77
CA ALA A 67 19.53 -15.44 -21.59
C ALA A 67 18.86 -14.28 -22.32
N PHE A 68 18.42 -14.49 -23.57
CA PHE A 68 17.75 -13.45 -24.35
C PHE A 68 16.35 -13.17 -23.82
N VAL A 69 15.59 -14.20 -23.44
CA VAL A 69 14.25 -14.04 -22.86
C VAL A 69 14.34 -13.36 -21.50
N ALA A 70 15.21 -13.81 -20.59
CA ALA A 70 15.36 -13.17 -19.27
C ALA A 70 15.78 -11.71 -19.39
N GLN A 71 16.73 -11.40 -20.28
CA GLN A 71 17.18 -10.02 -20.47
C GLN A 71 16.10 -9.14 -21.09
N THR A 72 15.31 -9.68 -22.01
CA THR A 72 14.18 -8.95 -22.62
C THR A 72 13.08 -8.71 -21.60
N VAL A 73 12.69 -9.72 -20.82
CA VAL A 73 11.72 -9.58 -19.74
C VAL A 73 12.19 -8.56 -18.70
N GLN A 74 13.45 -8.62 -18.28
CA GLN A 74 14.01 -7.64 -17.35
C GLN A 74 13.97 -6.22 -17.94
N LYS A 75 14.38 -6.04 -19.20
CA LYS A 75 14.36 -4.74 -19.87
C LYS A 75 12.95 -4.19 -20.03
N THR A 76 12.00 -5.02 -20.42
CA THR A 76 10.60 -4.63 -20.63
C THR A 76 9.88 -4.36 -19.31
N LEU A 77 10.10 -5.15 -18.27
CA LEU A 77 9.49 -4.91 -16.95
C LEU A 77 10.10 -3.72 -16.23
N ALA A 78 11.39 -3.43 -16.44
CA ALA A 78 12.07 -2.28 -15.86
C ALA A 78 11.98 -1.00 -16.71
N SER A 79 11.41 -1.08 -17.92
CA SER A 79 11.22 0.11 -18.77
C SER A 79 10.12 1.00 -18.21
N GLU A 80 10.08 2.25 -18.67
CA GLU A 80 8.98 3.16 -18.33
C GLU A 80 7.63 2.63 -18.84
N GLU A 81 7.59 1.96 -20.00
CA GLU A 81 6.36 1.31 -20.48
C GLU A 81 5.92 0.18 -19.55
N GLY A 82 6.87 -0.58 -18.99
CA GLY A 82 6.59 -1.61 -17.98
C GLY A 82 5.98 -1.03 -16.70
N LYS A 83 6.52 0.08 -16.20
CA LYS A 83 5.95 0.78 -15.02
C LYS A 83 4.55 1.31 -15.30
N GLU A 84 4.33 1.89 -16.48
CA GLU A 84 3.01 2.38 -16.89
C GLU A 84 2.01 1.22 -17.01
N TYR A 85 2.41 0.11 -17.63
CA TYR A 85 1.61 -1.10 -17.71
C TYR A 85 1.22 -1.63 -16.32
N TRP A 86 2.19 -1.78 -15.40
CA TRP A 86 1.89 -2.22 -14.04
C TRP A 86 1.00 -1.23 -13.28
N SER A 87 1.17 0.08 -13.49
CA SER A 87 0.29 1.10 -12.91
C SER A 87 -1.14 0.97 -13.41
N GLU A 88 -1.35 0.71 -14.70
CA GLU A 88 -2.68 0.47 -15.27
C GLU A 88 -3.29 -0.85 -14.80
N VAL A 89 -2.51 -1.94 -14.79
CA VAL A 89 -2.98 -3.25 -14.34
C VAL A 89 -3.33 -3.24 -12.85
N MET A 90 -2.59 -2.51 -12.01
CA MET A 90 -2.90 -2.37 -10.58
C MET A 90 -4.19 -1.59 -10.32
N LYS A 91 -4.72 -0.84 -11.29
CA LYS A 91 -6.03 -0.16 -11.18
C LYS A 91 -7.19 -1.11 -11.48
N ASP A 92 -6.96 -2.26 -12.11
CA ASP A 92 -8.00 -3.25 -12.33
C ASP A 92 -8.40 -3.89 -10.98
N PRO A 93 -9.67 -3.77 -10.54
CA PRO A 93 -10.09 -4.30 -9.25
C PRO A 93 -9.94 -5.81 -9.10
N GLU A 94 -10.12 -6.59 -10.17
CA GLU A 94 -9.96 -8.05 -10.12
C GLU A 94 -8.50 -8.45 -9.91
N PHE A 95 -7.59 -7.80 -10.65
CA PHE A 95 -6.15 -7.95 -10.45
C PHE A 95 -5.72 -7.48 -9.06
N ALA A 96 -6.13 -6.27 -8.65
CA ALA A 96 -5.76 -5.69 -7.35
C ALA A 96 -6.25 -6.55 -6.18
N LYS A 97 -7.48 -7.09 -6.26
CA LYS A 97 -8.02 -8.00 -5.24
C LYS A 97 -7.22 -9.30 -5.16
N THR A 98 -6.91 -9.90 -6.31
CA THR A 98 -6.13 -11.14 -6.35
C THR A 98 -4.73 -10.89 -5.80
N PHE A 99 -4.06 -9.82 -6.26
CA PHE A 99 -2.75 -9.42 -5.77
C PHE A 99 -2.75 -9.17 -4.27
N ALA A 100 -3.66 -8.34 -3.76
CA ALA A 100 -3.82 -8.05 -2.34
C ALA A 100 -4.06 -9.31 -1.50
N THR A 101 -4.84 -10.26 -2.02
CA THR A 101 -5.11 -11.54 -1.34
C THR A 101 -3.84 -12.38 -1.24
N GLN A 102 -3.03 -12.43 -2.31
CA GLN A 102 -1.80 -13.21 -2.33
C GLN A 102 -0.70 -12.60 -1.45
N ILE A 103 -0.62 -11.27 -1.36
CA ILE A 103 0.38 -10.60 -0.50
C ILE A 103 -0.10 -10.40 0.94
N LYS A 104 -1.34 -10.77 1.26
CA LYS A 104 -1.99 -10.44 2.53
C LYS A 104 -1.15 -10.87 3.74
N ASP A 105 -0.70 -12.11 3.76
CA ASP A 105 0.00 -12.70 4.91
C ASP A 105 1.36 -12.02 5.14
N GLU A 106 2.09 -11.73 4.06
CA GLU A 106 3.40 -11.09 4.16
C GLU A 106 3.29 -9.59 4.46
N ASN A 107 2.24 -8.95 3.94
CA ASN A 107 1.89 -7.60 4.32
C ASN A 107 1.48 -7.54 5.80
N GLU A 108 0.71 -8.50 6.31
CA GLU A 108 0.36 -8.58 7.73
C GLU A 108 1.61 -8.76 8.61
N GLN A 109 2.53 -9.62 8.20
CA GLN A 109 3.81 -9.79 8.90
C GLN A 109 4.66 -8.52 8.87
N LEU A 110 4.74 -7.85 7.72
CA LEU A 110 5.41 -6.56 7.57
C LEU A 110 4.80 -5.52 8.51
N LEU A 111 3.48 -5.34 8.51
CA LEU A 111 2.80 -4.38 9.39
C LEU A 111 3.02 -4.72 10.86
N LYS A 112 2.95 -6.00 11.26
CA LYS A 112 3.26 -6.44 12.63
C LYS A 112 4.71 -6.18 13.02
N GLY A 113 5.64 -6.29 12.07
CA GLY A 113 7.04 -5.94 12.24
C GLY A 113 7.22 -4.44 12.43
N LEU A 114 6.63 -3.65 11.53
CA LEU A 114 6.67 -2.18 11.56
C LEU A 114 6.05 -1.62 12.84
N MET A 115 4.99 -2.20 13.39
CA MET A 115 4.44 -1.76 14.69
C MET A 115 5.45 -1.85 15.86
N LYS A 116 6.52 -2.64 15.72
CA LYS A 116 7.60 -2.75 16.72
C LYS A 116 8.79 -1.86 16.40
N ASP A 117 8.79 -1.23 15.23
CA ASP A 117 9.85 -0.35 14.78
C ASP A 117 9.65 1.07 15.36
N PRO A 118 10.70 1.71 15.92
CA PRO A 118 10.60 3.04 16.51
C PRO A 118 10.16 4.14 15.53
N GLU A 119 10.59 4.08 14.27
CA GLU A 119 10.26 5.12 13.28
C GLU A 119 8.78 5.02 12.90
N TYR A 120 8.27 3.80 12.73
CA TYR A 120 6.85 3.58 12.47
C TYR A 120 5.97 3.90 13.68
N GLN A 121 6.44 3.61 14.89
CA GLN A 121 5.76 4.04 16.12
C GLN A 121 5.67 5.57 16.22
N GLN A 122 6.73 6.31 15.86
CA GLN A 122 6.69 7.77 15.84
C GLN A 122 5.69 8.29 14.81
N MET A 123 5.63 7.68 13.63
CA MET A 123 4.61 8.02 12.62
C MET A 123 3.20 7.74 13.15
N MET A 124 3.00 6.61 13.84
CA MET A 124 1.72 6.27 14.46
C MET A 124 1.34 7.24 15.59
N GLU A 125 2.30 7.64 16.43
CA GLU A 125 2.09 8.64 17.47
C GLU A 125 1.61 9.96 16.88
N ASN A 126 2.23 10.43 15.80
CA ASN A 126 1.81 11.65 15.11
C ASN A 126 0.38 11.54 14.58
N ILE A 127 -0.02 10.36 14.06
CA ILE A 127 -1.40 10.11 13.61
C ILE A 127 -2.37 10.12 14.80
N LEU A 128 -1.98 9.54 15.94
CA LEU A 128 -2.81 9.51 17.15
C LEU A 128 -2.95 10.89 17.81
N MET A 129 -1.97 11.76 17.63
CA MET A 129 -1.99 13.16 18.10
C MET A 129 -2.69 14.12 17.13
N ASP A 130 -3.28 13.62 16.04
CA ASP A 130 -4.07 14.46 15.14
C ASP A 130 -5.27 15.09 15.88
N PRO A 131 -5.61 16.37 15.62
CA PRO A 131 -6.73 17.04 16.29
C PRO A 131 -8.07 16.29 16.21
N GLN A 132 -8.32 15.55 15.12
CA GLN A 132 -9.53 14.74 14.99
C GLN A 132 -9.52 13.55 15.97
N MET A 133 -8.37 12.93 16.16
CA MET A 133 -8.18 11.85 17.14
C MET A 133 -8.26 12.38 18.57
N GLU A 134 -7.75 13.58 18.82
CA GLU A 134 -7.90 14.25 20.12
C GLU A 134 -9.38 14.48 20.46
N GLN A 135 -10.20 14.96 19.52
CA GLN A 135 -11.64 15.14 19.73
C GLN A 135 -12.36 13.83 20.03
N ASN A 136 -12.01 12.76 19.31
CA ASN A 136 -12.55 11.43 19.56
C ASN A 136 -12.15 10.91 20.96
N TYR A 137 -10.90 11.16 21.36
CA TYR A 137 -10.42 10.80 22.69
C TYR A 137 -11.13 11.61 23.78
N MET A 138 -11.30 12.92 23.60
CA MET A 138 -12.04 13.78 24.54
C MET A 138 -13.51 13.36 24.69
N SER A 139 -14.15 12.95 23.58
CA SER A 139 -15.50 12.37 23.62
C SER A 139 -15.54 11.09 24.44
N LEU A 140 -14.53 10.21 24.29
CA LEU A 140 -14.40 8.99 25.09
C LEU A 140 -14.24 9.29 26.59
N LEU A 141 -13.41 10.27 26.96
CA LEU A 141 -13.27 10.71 28.36
C LEU A 141 -14.56 11.30 28.92
N ALA A 142 -15.41 11.89 28.07
CA ALA A 142 -16.69 12.42 28.50
C ALA A 142 -17.76 11.33 28.71
N THR A 143 -17.51 10.08 28.33
CA THR A 143 -18.50 8.99 28.43
C THR A 143 -18.84 8.64 29.88
N PRO A 144 -20.08 8.19 30.17
CA PRO A 144 -20.51 7.78 31.50
C PRO A 144 -19.58 6.78 32.23
N PRO A 145 -19.06 5.70 31.61
CA PRO A 145 -18.16 4.78 32.29
C PRO A 145 -16.85 5.44 32.73
N TYR A 146 -16.27 6.32 31.89
CA TYR A 146 -15.06 7.04 32.26
C TYR A 146 -15.33 8.04 33.38
N ARG A 147 -16.47 8.74 33.35
CA ARG A 147 -16.88 9.64 34.44
C ARG A 147 -17.06 8.91 35.78
N GLN A 148 -17.58 7.69 35.78
CA GLN A 148 -17.68 6.88 37.00
C GLN A 148 -16.30 6.58 37.58
N GLN A 149 -15.34 6.21 36.73
CA GLN A 149 -13.96 5.99 37.17
C GLN A 149 -13.32 7.27 37.73
N ILE A 150 -13.56 8.42 37.08
CA ILE A 150 -13.12 9.72 37.60
C ILE A 150 -13.78 10.04 38.94
N GLN A 151 -15.07 9.75 39.13
CA GLN A 151 -15.75 9.96 40.41
C GLN A 151 -15.15 9.11 41.52
N VAL A 152 -14.77 7.87 41.24
CA VAL A 152 -14.07 7.00 42.20
C VAL A 152 -12.70 7.56 42.55
N ILE A 153 -11.88 7.91 41.54
CA ILE A 153 -10.55 8.50 41.76
C ILE A 153 -10.63 9.81 42.55
N VAL A 154 -11.61 10.66 42.24
CA VAL A 154 -11.83 11.92 42.97
C VAL A 154 -12.30 11.63 44.40
N GLY A 155 -13.17 10.64 44.60
CA GLY A 155 -13.58 10.19 45.94
C GLY A 155 -12.40 9.72 46.79
N GLU A 156 -11.56 8.83 46.24
CA GLU A 156 -10.33 8.36 46.89
C GLU A 156 -9.35 9.50 47.15
N ALA A 157 -9.21 10.44 46.21
CA ALA A 157 -8.37 11.62 46.38
C ALA A 157 -8.87 12.52 47.51
N MET A 158 -10.20 12.67 47.67
CA MET A 158 -10.78 13.43 48.77
C MET A 158 -10.53 12.76 50.12
N GLU A 159 -10.53 11.43 50.17
CA GLU A 159 -10.23 10.66 51.39
C GLU A 159 -8.73 10.69 51.77
N SER A 160 -7.87 11.17 50.87
CA SER A 160 -6.45 11.34 51.16
C SER A 160 -6.21 12.31 52.31
N PRO A 161 -5.42 11.91 53.34
CA PRO A 161 -5.06 12.81 54.44
C PRO A 161 -4.40 14.12 53.98
N LEU A 162 -3.69 14.10 52.86
CA LEU A 162 -3.07 15.30 52.27
C LEU A 162 -4.15 16.25 51.74
N PHE A 163 -5.15 15.71 51.03
CA PHE A 163 -6.25 16.51 50.50
C PHE A 163 -7.09 17.09 51.64
N MET A 164 -7.46 16.26 52.62
CA MET A 164 -8.20 16.70 53.81
C MET A 164 -7.44 17.80 54.57
N ALA A 165 -6.14 17.63 54.82
CA ALA A 165 -5.33 18.65 55.48
C ALA A 165 -5.28 19.96 54.67
N ARG A 166 -5.19 19.87 53.33
CA ARG A 166 -5.20 21.06 52.46
C ARG A 166 -6.55 21.77 52.49
N VAL A 167 -7.65 21.03 52.44
CA VAL A 167 -9.02 21.58 52.54
C VAL A 167 -9.23 22.23 53.90
N SER A 168 -8.83 21.57 54.99
CA SER A 168 -8.91 22.14 56.35
C SER A 168 -8.10 23.44 56.46
N SER A 169 -6.88 23.48 55.93
CA SER A 169 -6.05 24.70 55.91
C SER A 169 -6.71 25.84 55.14
N ILE A 170 -7.35 25.55 54.00
CA ILE A 170 -8.07 26.56 53.20
C ILE A 170 -9.30 27.08 53.97
N LEU A 171 -10.07 26.18 54.60
CA LEU A 171 -11.22 26.57 55.41
C LEU A 171 -10.82 27.43 56.61
N GLU A 172 -9.71 27.12 57.26
CA GLU A 172 -9.15 27.95 58.33
C GLU A 172 -8.71 29.34 57.84
N GLU A 173 -8.09 29.45 56.66
CA GLU A 173 -7.74 30.74 56.07
C GLU A 173 -8.97 31.58 55.72
N ILE A 174 -10.02 30.96 55.16
CA ILE A 174 -11.29 31.63 54.86
C ILE A 174 -11.96 32.10 56.16
N ALA A 175 -12.00 31.24 57.18
CA ALA A 175 -12.55 31.60 58.49
C ALA A 175 -11.77 32.76 59.13
N LYS A 176 -10.43 32.76 59.06
CA LYS A 176 -9.59 33.87 59.53
C LYS A 176 -9.88 35.15 58.74
N LYS A 177 -10.07 35.10 57.43
CA LYS A 177 -10.42 36.26 56.60
C LYS A 177 -11.81 36.82 56.90
N GLN A 178 -12.79 35.97 57.21
CA GLN A 178 -14.15 36.41 57.56
C GLN A 178 -14.29 36.87 59.02
N LEU A 179 -13.43 36.42 59.93
CA LEU A 179 -13.39 36.84 61.33
C LEU A 179 -12.57 38.12 61.56
N VAL A 180 -11.84 38.62 60.55
CA VAL A 180 -11.31 39.98 60.55
C VAL A 180 -12.43 40.89 60.07
N PRO A 181 -13.00 41.76 60.93
CA PRO A 181 -13.92 42.78 60.45
C PRO A 181 -13.14 43.70 59.52
N GLU A 182 -13.58 43.83 58.26
CA GLU A 182 -13.33 45.06 57.52
C GLU A 182 -14.04 46.20 58.27
N GLN A 183 -13.32 46.85 59.19
CA GLN A 183 -13.74 48.15 59.70
C GLN A 183 -12.55 49.07 59.94
N SER A 184 -12.20 49.82 58.87
CA SER A 184 -11.77 51.22 58.92
C SER A 184 -11.73 51.76 57.49
N GLY A 185 -12.52 52.73 57.05
CA GLY A 185 -13.45 53.58 57.77
C GLY A 185 -14.26 54.44 56.79
N GLN A 186 -15.38 54.92 57.29
CA GLN A 186 -16.24 55.90 56.66
C GLN A 186 -15.62 57.30 56.80
N GLY A 187 -15.50 58.03 55.69
CA GLY A 187 -15.08 59.43 55.65
C GLY A 187 -15.66 60.11 54.42
N ASN A 188 -16.70 60.91 54.64
CA ASN A 188 -17.39 61.74 53.67
C ASN A 188 -16.66 63.09 53.51
N ASP A 189 -16.30 63.45 52.27
CA ASP A 189 -16.15 64.82 51.71
C ASP A 189 -15.67 64.60 50.26
N GLY A 190 -16.15 65.18 49.16
CA GLY A 190 -16.81 66.46 48.93
C GLY A 190 -16.22 67.02 47.63
N GLY A 191 -17.04 67.21 46.58
CA GLY A 191 -16.78 68.20 45.52
C GLY A 191 -16.00 67.78 44.26
N GLY A 192 -16.75 67.63 43.15
CA GLY A 192 -16.64 68.61 42.05
C GLY A 192 -15.61 68.41 40.92
N SER A 193 -16.14 67.99 39.76
CA SER A 193 -15.87 68.51 38.41
C SER A 193 -14.59 68.12 37.66
N GLY A 194 -14.80 67.52 36.47
CA GLY A 194 -14.00 67.87 35.29
C GLY A 194 -13.61 66.73 34.34
N GLY A 195 -14.34 66.59 33.23
CA GLY A 195 -13.72 66.42 31.91
C GLY A 195 -13.69 65.02 31.28
N GLY A 196 -14.73 64.70 30.52
CA GLY A 196 -14.71 64.49 29.05
C GLY A 196 -13.74 63.49 28.38
N GLY A 197 -14.33 62.65 27.51
CA GLY A 197 -13.67 61.87 26.45
C GLY A 197 -14.13 60.41 26.48
N ASP A 198 -15.32 60.06 25.97
CA ASP A 198 -15.68 59.84 24.56
C ASP A 198 -14.85 58.78 23.80
N SER A 199 -15.62 57.90 23.15
CA SER A 199 -15.29 57.04 21.99
C SER A 199 -15.00 55.54 22.18
N GLY A 200 -15.98 54.75 21.69
CA GLY A 200 -15.78 53.48 20.97
C GLY A 200 -16.04 52.20 21.78
N GLY A 201 -16.95 51.29 21.43
CA GLY A 201 -17.83 51.21 20.27
C GLY A 201 -18.56 49.84 20.25
N SER A 202 -19.83 49.90 19.88
CA SER A 202 -20.65 48.88 19.20
C SER A 202 -20.84 47.48 19.84
N SER A 203 -21.97 47.32 20.54
CA SER A 203 -22.79 46.10 20.51
C SER A 203 -23.80 46.22 19.37
N GLY A 204 -23.89 45.17 18.54
CA GLY A 204 -24.92 45.03 17.50
C GLY A 204 -25.64 43.70 17.70
N ASP A 205 -26.84 43.78 18.26
CA ASP A 205 -27.84 42.72 18.33
C ASP A 205 -28.84 42.89 17.17
N ASN A 206 -29.18 41.75 16.57
CA ASN A 206 -30.38 41.38 15.82
C ASN A 206 -30.98 42.24 14.69
N GLY A 207 -31.29 41.53 13.61
CA GLY A 207 -32.27 41.94 12.61
C GLY A 207 -32.67 40.77 11.71
N LEU A 208 -33.73 40.06 12.09
CA LEU A 208 -34.49 39.18 11.20
C LEU A 208 -35.06 39.99 10.04
N SER A 209 -34.98 39.44 8.82
CA SER A 209 -35.94 39.71 7.76
C SER A 209 -36.14 38.46 6.91
N ASP A 210 -37.38 38.00 6.97
CA ASP A 210 -38.08 37.05 6.11
C ASP A 210 -38.02 37.51 4.64
N GLU A 211 -37.64 36.64 3.71
CA GLU A 211 -38.14 36.73 2.33
C GLU A 211 -38.11 35.36 1.64
N SER A 212 -39.30 34.95 1.22
CA SER A 212 -39.63 33.81 0.38
C SER A 212 -39.20 34.00 -1.08
N SER A 213 -38.59 32.98 -1.71
CA SER A 213 -38.85 32.62 -3.12
C SER A 213 -38.17 31.30 -3.55
N GLN A 214 -39.01 30.27 -3.70
CA GLN A 214 -39.25 29.46 -4.91
C GLN A 214 -38.10 28.84 -5.74
N GLY A 215 -38.20 27.51 -5.89
CA GLY A 215 -37.65 26.68 -7.01
C GLY A 215 -36.50 25.78 -6.57
N GLY A 216 -36.44 24.46 -6.79
CA GLY A 216 -37.18 23.50 -7.60
C GLY A 216 -36.19 22.38 -8.02
N GLY A 217 -36.61 21.10 -8.01
CA GLY A 217 -35.89 19.94 -8.60
C GLY A 217 -35.15 19.04 -7.60
N THR A 218 -35.70 17.89 -7.16
CA THR A 218 -35.67 16.53 -7.78
C THR A 218 -34.32 15.80 -7.75
N GLY A 219 -34.30 14.61 -7.13
CA GLY A 219 -33.20 13.62 -7.16
C GLY A 219 -33.10 12.88 -5.82
N GLU A 220 -34.07 12.03 -5.48
CA GLU A 220 -33.96 10.55 -5.65
C GLU A 220 -32.93 9.92 -4.68
N SER A 221 -33.38 9.63 -3.45
CA SER A 221 -32.69 8.74 -2.52
C SER A 221 -33.34 7.36 -2.59
N GLY A 222 -32.71 6.47 -3.36
CA GLY A 222 -32.99 5.04 -3.34
C GLY A 222 -32.57 4.44 -2.01
N THR A 223 -33.56 4.02 -1.22
CA THR A 223 -33.38 3.11 -0.10
C THR A 223 -33.33 1.69 -0.67
N SER A 224 -32.31 0.91 -0.29
CA SER A 224 -32.34 -0.54 -0.39
C SER A 224 -32.16 -1.13 1.02
N PRO A 225 -32.90 -2.19 1.38
CA PRO A 225 -32.93 -2.71 2.74
C PRO A 225 -31.75 -3.65 3.00
N GLU A 226 -31.25 -3.60 4.24
CA GLU A 226 -30.33 -4.58 4.80
C GLU A 226 -31.01 -5.96 4.88
N GLU A 227 -30.39 -6.96 4.25
CA GLU A 227 -30.70 -8.37 4.46
C GLU A 227 -30.03 -8.86 5.76
N ASP A 228 -30.86 -8.99 6.79
CA ASP A 228 -30.56 -9.72 8.03
C ASP A 228 -30.45 -11.22 7.73
N SER A 229 -29.21 -11.67 7.48
CA SER A 229 -28.89 -13.10 7.42
C SER A 229 -28.53 -13.58 8.82
N GLY A 230 -29.55 -14.12 9.50
CA GLY A 230 -29.39 -14.83 10.75
C GLY A 230 -28.44 -16.02 10.59
N MET A 231 -27.48 -16.12 11.51
CA MET A 231 -26.74 -17.35 11.74
C MET A 231 -26.89 -17.75 13.20
N GLY A 232 -27.76 -18.75 13.39
CA GLY A 232 -27.99 -19.39 14.68
C GLY A 232 -26.73 -20.09 15.17
N MET A 233 -26.37 -19.82 16.42
CA MET A 233 -25.44 -20.63 17.19
C MET A 233 -26.15 -21.92 17.61
N ASP A 234 -25.81 -23.02 16.94
CA ASP A 234 -25.88 -24.36 17.51
C ASP A 234 -24.68 -24.54 18.46
N ILE A 235 -24.94 -24.54 19.77
CA ILE A 235 -24.03 -25.11 20.77
C ILE A 235 -24.83 -26.15 21.53
N GLY A 236 -24.69 -27.40 21.10
CA GLY A 236 -25.26 -28.56 21.77
C GLY A 236 -24.63 -28.76 23.15
N GLY A 237 -25.51 -28.99 24.12
CA GLY A 237 -25.24 -29.72 25.36
C GLY A 237 -25.86 -31.11 25.30
#